data_AF-A0A382E741-F1
#
_entry.id   AF-A0A382E741-F1
#
_cell.length_a   1.000
_cell.length_b   1.000
_cell.length_c   1.000
_cell.angle_alpha   90.00
_cell.angle_beta   90.00
_cell.angle_gamma   90.00
#
_symmetry.space_group_name_H-M   'P 1'
#
loop_
_entity.id
_entity.type
_entity.pdbx_description
1 polymer ?
#
loop_
_entity_poly.entity_id
_entity_poly.type
_entity_poly.pdbx_seq_one_letter_code
_entity_poly.pdbx_strand_id
1 'polypeptide(L)'
;MAPLRIRRRPDEPPAGREHFEPTPLSTPPAETTVKAVDIPVAHTPPGGYRDFPRPVLAGCDEPITPGAPDLRGVWQAYRGPLKGHIERVEQAGNRVVITAGGIIHDMYADGTLEGGVNDVHVNKTDRISVAARFEDGRLNLYPGGRRVALVTRYRNGDEMVWRYGPWKNRLRRLAPAEEAD
;
A
#
# COMPACT_ATOMS: atom_id res chain seq x y z
N MET A 1 -19.77 -10.57 -7.51
CA MET A 1 -19.04 -11.76 -7.04
C MET A 1 -17.96 -11.33 -6.07
N ALA A 2 -17.83 -11.97 -4.90
CA ALA A 2 -16.66 -11.77 -4.03
C ALA A 2 -15.44 -12.38 -4.75
N PRO A 3 -14.39 -11.61 -5.09
CA PRO A 3 -13.41 -12.08 -6.05
C PRO A 3 -12.23 -12.76 -5.34
N LEU A 4 -12.43 -13.69 -4.41
CA LEU A 4 -11.31 -14.46 -3.84
C LEU A 4 -11.70 -15.90 -3.60
N ARG A 5 -11.80 -16.67 -4.67
CA ARG A 5 -11.46 -18.09 -4.60
C ARG A 5 -10.16 -18.31 -5.37
N ILE A 6 -9.29 -19.09 -4.75
CA ILE A 6 -7.96 -19.54 -5.20
C ILE A 6 -6.83 -18.58 -4.83
N ARG A 7 -6.46 -18.54 -3.54
CA ARG A 7 -5.04 -18.50 -3.20
C ARG A 7 -4.60 -19.93 -2.95
N ARG A 8 -3.74 -20.46 -3.83
CA ARG A 8 -3.18 -21.82 -3.69
C ARG A 8 -2.20 -21.92 -2.53
N ARG A 9 -1.65 -20.79 -2.06
CA ARG A 9 -0.78 -20.66 -0.89
C ARG A 9 -1.26 -19.51 0.00
N PRO A 10 -1.19 -19.64 1.33
CA PRO A 10 -1.43 -18.51 2.23
C PRO A 10 -0.40 -17.40 1.97
N ASP A 11 -0.78 -16.14 2.22
CA ASP A 11 0.20 -15.04 2.18
C ASP A 11 1.15 -15.22 3.36
N GLU A 12 2.45 -15.17 3.08
CA GLU A 12 3.50 -15.15 4.09
C GLU A 12 4.00 -13.71 4.28
N PRO A 13 4.32 -13.29 5.52
CA PRO A 13 4.98 -12.01 5.74
C PRO A 13 6.32 -11.94 4.98
N PRO A 14 6.76 -10.73 4.58
CA PRO A 14 8.07 -10.57 3.99
C PRO A 14 9.18 -11.00 4.97
N ALA A 15 10.25 -11.60 4.45
CA ALA A 15 11.46 -11.89 5.22
C ALA A 15 12.37 -10.65 5.25
N GLY A 16 12.98 -10.35 6.40
CA GLY A 16 13.86 -9.18 6.57
C GLY A 16 13.18 -8.02 7.30
N ARG A 17 13.93 -7.39 8.21
CA ARG A 17 13.44 -6.32 9.09
C ARG A 17 13.12 -5.03 8.34
N GLU A 18 13.78 -4.79 7.21
CA GLU A 18 13.62 -3.60 6.37
C GLU A 18 12.19 -3.40 5.85
N HIS A 19 11.38 -4.47 5.82
CA HIS A 19 9.98 -4.38 5.39
C HIS A 19 9.06 -3.85 6.48
N PHE A 20 9.43 -4.06 7.75
CA PHE A 20 8.61 -3.75 8.91
C PHE A 20 8.98 -2.41 9.53
N GLU A 21 10.21 -1.94 9.31
CA GLU A 21 10.76 -0.69 9.81
C GLU A 21 10.55 0.41 8.75
N PRO A 22 9.55 1.32 8.91
CA PRO A 22 9.32 2.38 7.94
C PRO A 22 10.51 3.34 7.90
N THR A 23 10.84 3.85 6.72
CA THR A 23 11.89 4.87 6.59
C THR A 23 11.57 6.08 7.48
N PRO A 24 12.52 6.55 8.31
CA PRO A 24 12.36 7.78 9.06
C PRO A 24 12.08 8.95 8.12
N LEU A 25 11.15 9.82 8.51
CA LEU A 25 10.82 11.03 7.74
C LEU A 25 11.48 12.23 8.40
N SER A 26 11.96 13.18 7.59
CA SER A 26 12.61 14.39 8.07
C SER A 26 11.67 15.22 8.94
N THR A 27 12.19 15.80 10.01
CA THR A 27 11.44 16.74 10.86
C THR A 27 12.43 17.78 11.36
N PRO A 28 12.36 19.04 10.89
CA PRO A 28 11.30 19.64 10.05
C PRO A 28 11.34 19.24 8.56
N PRO A 29 10.24 19.45 7.80
CA PRO A 29 10.18 19.12 6.36
C PRO A 29 11.24 19.79 5.49
N ALA A 30 11.78 20.93 5.91
CA ALA A 30 12.84 21.65 5.21
C ALA A 30 14.16 20.86 5.15
N GLU A 31 14.34 19.83 6.00
CA GLU A 31 15.51 18.96 6.03
C GLU A 31 15.35 17.69 5.15
N THR A 32 14.31 17.63 4.32
CA THR A 32 14.13 16.54 3.34
C THR A 32 15.32 16.50 2.38
N THR A 33 15.98 15.36 2.27
CA THR A 33 17.11 15.14 1.35
C THR A 33 16.71 14.35 0.10
N VAL A 34 15.75 13.43 0.21
CA VAL A 34 15.26 12.60 -0.90
C VAL A 34 13.75 12.62 -0.92
N LYS A 35 13.18 13.19 -1.99
CA LYS A 35 11.74 13.27 -2.18
C LYS A 35 11.18 12.04 -2.85
N ALA A 36 9.87 11.83 -2.66
CA ALA A 36 9.15 10.76 -3.32
C ALA A 36 9.25 10.86 -4.85
N VAL A 37 9.32 12.09 -5.39
CA VAL A 37 9.47 12.34 -6.83
C VAL A 37 10.84 11.99 -7.39
N ASP A 38 11.86 11.88 -6.54
CA ASP A 38 13.23 11.53 -6.96
C ASP A 38 13.38 10.01 -7.16
N ILE A 39 12.44 9.22 -6.65
CA ILE A 39 12.41 7.77 -6.77
C ILE A 39 11.51 7.39 -7.96
N PRO A 40 11.94 6.54 -8.91
CA PRO A 40 11.09 6.09 -10.01
C PRO A 40 9.82 5.37 -9.53
N VAL A 41 8.73 5.50 -10.29
CA VAL A 41 7.49 4.73 -10.06
C VAL A 41 7.76 3.24 -10.29
N ALA A 42 7.39 2.40 -9.32
CA ALA A 42 7.51 0.95 -9.44
C ALA A 42 6.28 0.36 -10.14
N HIS A 43 6.51 -0.66 -10.96
CA HIS A 43 5.47 -1.43 -11.62
C HIS A 43 5.58 -2.90 -11.26
N THR A 44 4.47 -3.61 -11.30
CA THR A 44 4.48 -5.07 -11.10
C THR A 44 5.32 -5.73 -12.20
N PRO A 45 6.29 -6.59 -11.86
CA PRO A 45 7.06 -7.32 -12.87
C PRO A 45 6.14 -8.29 -13.66
N PRO A 46 6.47 -8.64 -14.91
CA PRO A 46 5.67 -9.59 -15.69
C PRO A 46 5.40 -10.90 -14.93
N GLY A 47 4.12 -11.27 -14.79
CA GLY A 47 3.71 -12.46 -14.02
C GLY A 47 3.60 -12.26 -12.50
N GLY A 48 3.94 -11.07 -12.00
CA GLY A 48 3.96 -10.72 -10.58
C GLY A 48 5.25 -11.13 -9.89
N TYR A 49 5.53 -10.51 -8.73
CA TYR A 49 6.65 -10.95 -7.89
C TYR A 49 6.33 -12.28 -7.21
N ARG A 50 7.38 -13.01 -6.82
CA ARG A 50 7.28 -14.26 -6.05
C ARG A 50 7.48 -13.99 -4.57
N ASP A 51 8.57 -13.30 -4.26
CA ASP A 51 8.93 -12.83 -2.93
C ASP A 51 8.75 -11.32 -2.87
N PHE A 52 8.52 -10.78 -1.66
CA PHE A 52 8.37 -9.34 -1.50
C PHE A 52 9.62 -8.62 -2.04
N PRO A 53 9.46 -7.67 -2.99
CA PRO A 53 10.58 -6.84 -3.41
C PRO A 53 11.05 -5.96 -2.26
N ARG A 54 12.28 -5.46 -2.31
CA ARG A 54 12.78 -4.43 -1.37
C ARG A 54 11.81 -3.23 -1.31
N PRO A 55 11.76 -2.49 -0.19
CA PRO A 55 10.96 -1.26 -0.11
C PRO A 55 11.31 -0.30 -1.26
N VAL A 56 10.30 0.16 -1.98
CA VAL A 56 10.43 1.06 -3.13
C VAL A 56 10.87 2.45 -2.67
N LEU A 57 10.31 2.94 -1.56
CA LEU A 57 10.61 4.25 -0.99
C LEU A 57 11.77 4.19 0.01
N ALA A 58 12.59 3.14 -0.04
CA ALA A 58 13.78 3.04 0.82
C ALA A 58 14.68 4.26 0.64
N GLY A 59 14.95 4.97 1.74
CA GLY A 59 15.79 6.17 1.75
C GLY A 59 15.05 7.47 1.42
N CYS A 60 13.74 7.44 1.11
CA CYS A 60 12.94 8.65 1.03
C CYS A 60 12.60 9.16 2.43
N ASP A 61 12.93 10.42 2.69
CA ASP A 61 12.70 11.07 3.98
C ASP A 61 11.61 12.16 3.91
N GLU A 62 10.95 12.33 2.75
CA GLU A 62 9.91 13.34 2.58
C GLU A 62 8.69 13.10 3.49
N PRO A 63 8.35 14.06 4.37
CA PRO A 63 7.21 13.93 5.28
C PRO A 63 5.91 13.63 4.56
N ILE A 64 5.09 12.77 5.18
CA ILE A 64 3.74 12.49 4.68
C ILE A 64 2.95 13.81 4.64
N THR A 65 2.28 14.05 3.51
CA THR A 65 1.51 15.28 3.29
C THR A 65 0.45 15.48 4.39
N PRO A 66 0.23 16.72 4.89
CA PRO A 66 -0.76 16.99 5.92
C PRO A 66 -2.15 16.45 5.58
N GLY A 67 -2.84 15.88 6.56
CA GLY A 67 -4.19 15.32 6.41
C GLY A 67 -4.23 13.90 5.85
N ALA A 68 -3.12 13.35 5.34
CA ALA A 68 -3.02 11.95 5.00
C ALA A 68 -2.87 11.08 6.26
N PRO A 69 -3.49 9.89 6.30
CA PRO A 69 -3.20 8.92 7.36
C PRO A 69 -1.80 8.32 7.21
N ASP A 70 -1.11 8.09 8.32
CA ASP A 70 0.06 7.22 8.34
C ASP A 70 -0.40 5.74 8.37
N LEU A 71 -0.34 5.12 7.19
CA LEU A 71 -0.63 3.73 6.90
C LEU A 71 0.65 2.89 6.75
N ARG A 72 1.86 3.46 6.91
CA ARG A 72 3.11 2.75 6.66
C ARG A 72 3.21 1.47 7.48
N GLY A 73 3.85 0.43 6.94
CA GLY A 73 4.19 -0.82 7.60
C GLY A 73 3.57 -2.07 6.96
N VAL A 74 3.79 -3.22 7.59
CA VAL A 74 3.22 -4.51 7.16
C VAL A 74 1.94 -4.79 7.92
N TRP A 75 0.88 -5.14 7.20
CA TRP A 75 -0.46 -5.32 7.73
C TRP A 75 -1.00 -6.69 7.39
N GLN A 76 -1.66 -7.35 8.34
CA GLN A 76 -2.38 -8.60 8.10
C GLN A 76 -3.86 -8.45 8.42
N ALA A 77 -4.72 -8.78 7.45
CA ALA A 77 -6.16 -8.90 7.67
C ALA A 77 -6.48 -10.05 8.62
N TYR A 78 -6.92 -9.73 9.82
CA TYR A 78 -7.30 -10.73 10.82
C TYR A 78 -8.83 -10.92 10.89
N ARG A 79 -9.60 -9.96 10.37
CA ARG A 79 -11.07 -10.00 10.28
C ARG A 79 -11.57 -9.44 8.94
N GLY A 80 -12.62 -10.05 8.41
CA GLY A 80 -13.25 -9.68 7.13
C GLY A 80 -13.10 -10.78 6.07
N PRO A 81 -13.66 -10.57 4.87
CA PRO A 81 -13.62 -11.56 3.79
C PRO A 81 -12.21 -11.86 3.28
N LEU A 82 -11.24 -10.99 3.56
CA LEU A 82 -9.84 -11.14 3.13
C LEU A 82 -8.93 -11.61 4.27
N LYS A 83 -9.46 -12.28 5.28
CA LYS A 83 -8.68 -12.82 6.40
C LYS A 83 -7.47 -13.62 5.88
N GLY A 84 -6.28 -13.32 6.41
CA GLY A 84 -5.01 -13.88 5.99
C GLY A 84 -4.25 -13.04 4.97
N HIS A 85 -4.89 -12.05 4.33
CA HIS A 85 -4.20 -11.15 3.41
C HIS A 85 -3.12 -10.34 4.12
N ILE A 86 -1.95 -10.23 3.48
CA ILE A 86 -0.85 -9.38 3.93
C ILE A 86 -0.55 -8.32 2.87
N GLU A 87 -0.38 -7.07 3.30
CA GLU A 87 0.11 -5.97 2.47
C GLU A 87 1.21 -5.19 3.21
N ARG A 88 2.26 -4.79 2.47
CA ARG A 88 3.22 -3.77 2.91
C ARG A 88 2.79 -2.44 2.30
N VAL A 89 2.68 -1.41 3.14
CA VAL A 89 2.39 -0.04 2.72
C VAL A 89 3.60 0.84 3.02
N GLU A 90 4.04 1.59 2.02
CA GLU A 90 5.10 2.59 2.12
C GLU A 90 4.50 3.96 1.79
N GLN A 91 4.93 5.03 2.47
CA GLN A 91 4.44 6.39 2.21
C GLN A 91 5.54 7.41 2.46
N ALA A 92 5.61 8.40 1.58
CA ALA A 92 6.40 9.61 1.70
C ALA A 92 5.75 10.70 0.82
N GLY A 93 5.75 11.95 1.26
CA GLY A 93 5.01 13.02 0.58
C GLY A 93 3.52 12.67 0.39
N ASN A 94 3.02 12.79 -0.84
CA ASN A 94 1.69 12.32 -1.24
C ASN A 94 1.69 10.96 -1.95
N ARG A 95 2.81 10.22 -1.91
CA ARG A 95 2.97 8.93 -2.59
C ARG A 95 2.69 7.76 -1.64
N VAL A 96 2.11 6.70 -2.19
CA VAL A 96 1.82 5.45 -1.49
C VAL A 96 2.22 4.28 -2.38
N VAL A 97 2.99 3.33 -1.83
CA VAL A 97 3.29 2.05 -2.49
C VAL A 97 2.67 0.92 -1.69
N ILE A 98 1.82 0.12 -2.32
CA ILE A 98 1.17 -1.05 -1.72
C ILE A 98 1.66 -2.31 -2.43
N THR A 99 2.40 -3.13 -1.70
CA THR A 99 2.96 -4.38 -2.18
C THR A 99 2.19 -5.54 -1.55
N ALA A 100 1.44 -6.30 -2.35
CA ALA A 100 0.61 -7.40 -1.84
C ALA A 100 0.21 -8.40 -2.92
N GLY A 101 0.00 -9.68 -2.59
CA GLY A 101 -0.57 -10.66 -3.53
C GLY A 101 0.18 -10.84 -4.87
N GLY A 102 1.49 -10.54 -4.92
CA GLY A 102 2.31 -10.61 -6.13
C GLY A 102 2.27 -9.36 -7.01
N ILE A 103 1.65 -8.26 -6.56
CA ILE A 103 1.56 -6.98 -7.28
C ILE A 103 2.11 -5.80 -6.46
N ILE A 104 2.59 -4.76 -7.16
CA ILE A 104 3.06 -3.49 -6.61
C ILE A 104 2.16 -2.38 -7.16
N HIS A 105 1.29 -1.83 -6.32
CA HIS A 105 0.49 -0.65 -6.68
C HIS A 105 1.15 0.59 -6.11
N ASP A 106 1.88 1.29 -6.96
CA ASP A 106 2.54 2.56 -6.69
C ASP A 106 1.68 3.71 -7.23
N MET A 107 1.44 4.74 -6.42
CA MET A 107 0.56 5.85 -6.76
C MET A 107 0.89 7.13 -6.01
N TYR A 108 0.69 8.26 -6.68
CA TYR A 108 0.51 9.57 -6.08
C TYR A 108 -0.97 9.79 -5.77
N ALA A 109 -1.27 10.33 -4.59
CA ALA A 109 -2.62 10.72 -4.19
C ALA A 109 -2.96 12.14 -4.67
N ASP A 110 -2.76 12.42 -5.97
CA ASP A 110 -2.97 13.73 -6.61
C ASP A 110 -4.34 13.86 -7.31
N GLY A 111 -5.16 12.81 -7.26
CA GLY A 111 -6.49 12.78 -7.85
C GLY A 111 -6.53 12.55 -9.37
N THR A 112 -5.39 12.31 -10.01
CA THR A 112 -5.30 12.04 -11.45
C THR A 112 -5.21 10.54 -11.74
N LEU A 113 -5.58 10.14 -12.96
CA LEU A 113 -5.34 8.77 -13.41
C LEU A 113 -3.86 8.53 -13.69
N GLU A 114 -3.13 9.52 -14.21
CA GLU A 114 -1.72 9.43 -14.60
C GLU A 114 -0.78 9.27 -13.41
N GLY A 115 -0.97 10.05 -12.35
CA GLY A 115 -0.23 9.90 -11.09
C GLY A 115 -0.73 8.75 -10.23
N GLY A 116 -1.93 8.24 -10.49
CA GLY A 116 -2.53 7.13 -9.77
C GLY A 116 -1.91 5.75 -10.06
N VAL A 117 -2.59 4.68 -9.66
CA VAL A 117 -2.13 3.32 -9.97
C VAL A 117 -2.30 3.08 -11.47
N ASN A 118 -1.19 2.98 -12.19
CA ASN A 118 -1.14 2.56 -13.61
C ASN A 118 -0.31 1.29 -13.73
N ASP A 119 -0.97 0.16 -13.50
CA ASP A 119 -0.31 -1.14 -13.38
C ASP A 119 -1.27 -2.26 -13.82
N VAL A 120 -1.03 -3.48 -13.36
CA VAL A 120 -1.90 -4.64 -13.58
C VAL A 120 -2.80 -4.93 -12.39
N HIS A 121 -3.95 -5.52 -12.67
CA HIS A 121 -4.84 -6.13 -11.69
C HIS A 121 -4.17 -7.34 -11.00
N VAL A 122 -4.76 -7.86 -9.93
CA VAL A 122 -4.22 -9.02 -9.19
C VAL A 122 -4.11 -10.31 -10.02
N ASN A 123 -4.78 -10.39 -11.17
CA ASN A 123 -4.56 -11.47 -12.15
C ASN A 123 -3.26 -11.32 -12.96
N LYS A 124 -2.52 -10.21 -12.76
CA LYS A 124 -1.24 -9.87 -13.38
C LYS A 124 -1.29 -9.71 -14.91
N THR A 125 -2.48 -9.51 -15.46
CA THR A 125 -2.69 -9.43 -16.92
C THR A 125 -3.49 -8.19 -17.30
N ASP A 126 -4.63 -7.96 -16.64
CA ASP A 126 -5.50 -6.84 -16.99
C ASP A 126 -4.88 -5.53 -16.53
N ARG A 127 -4.76 -4.56 -17.43
CA ARG A 127 -4.33 -3.20 -17.06
C ARG A 127 -5.39 -2.52 -16.23
N ILE A 128 -4.95 -1.76 -15.23
CA ILE A 128 -5.79 -0.90 -14.41
C ILE A 128 -5.25 0.53 -14.43
N SER A 129 -6.15 1.49 -14.29
CA SER A 129 -5.84 2.89 -14.02
C SER A 129 -6.75 3.38 -12.91
N VAL A 130 -6.19 3.94 -11.84
CA VAL A 130 -6.92 4.25 -10.61
C VAL A 130 -6.41 5.56 -10.01
N ALA A 131 -7.27 6.58 -9.93
CA ALA A 131 -6.91 7.81 -9.23
C ALA A 131 -6.92 7.60 -7.72
N ALA A 132 -6.00 8.24 -7.01
CA ALA A 132 -5.89 8.20 -5.55
C ALA A 132 -6.04 9.59 -4.96
N ARG A 133 -6.67 9.72 -3.79
CA ARG A 133 -6.78 10.97 -3.02
C ARG A 133 -6.65 10.71 -1.53
N PHE A 134 -6.10 11.67 -0.80
CA PHE A 134 -6.25 11.72 0.65
C PHE A 134 -7.42 12.63 1.03
N GLU A 135 -8.42 12.06 1.69
CA GLU A 135 -9.64 12.78 2.09
C GLU A 135 -10.11 12.24 3.43
N ASP A 136 -10.44 13.12 4.38
CA ASP A 136 -10.96 12.78 5.72
C ASP A 136 -10.11 11.75 6.48
N GLY A 137 -8.78 11.87 6.39
CA GLY A 137 -7.84 10.94 7.03
C GLY A 137 -7.85 9.54 6.40
N ARG A 138 -8.19 9.43 5.11
CA ARG A 138 -8.26 8.18 4.35
C ARG A 138 -7.49 8.27 3.05
N LEU A 139 -6.89 7.16 2.64
CA LEU A 139 -6.52 6.93 1.25
C LEU A 139 -7.74 6.37 0.50
N ASN A 140 -8.26 7.14 -0.46
CA ASN A 140 -9.41 6.79 -1.29
C ASN A 140 -8.95 6.50 -2.73
N LEU A 141 -9.38 5.37 -3.29
CA LEU A 141 -9.06 4.98 -4.66
C LEU A 141 -10.31 4.93 -5.54
N TYR A 142 -10.16 5.45 -6.75
CA TYR A 142 -11.20 5.70 -7.74
C TYR A 142 -10.87 5.00 -9.07
N PRO A 143 -11.14 3.68 -9.21
CA PRO A 143 -10.77 2.93 -10.42
C PRO A 143 -11.43 3.49 -11.67
N GLY A 144 -10.67 3.81 -12.70
CA GLY A 144 -11.16 4.46 -13.92
C GLY A 144 -11.69 5.89 -13.69
N GLY A 145 -11.29 6.57 -12.61
CA GLY A 145 -11.67 7.96 -12.36
C GLY A 145 -13.12 8.13 -11.91
N ARG A 146 -13.73 7.08 -11.33
CA ARG A 146 -15.11 7.12 -10.81
C ARG A 146 -15.33 8.28 -9.83
N ARG A 147 -16.59 8.68 -9.68
CA ARG A 147 -17.01 9.75 -8.75
C ARG A 147 -16.97 9.34 -7.27
N VAL A 148 -17.12 8.05 -6.97
CA VAL A 148 -17.19 7.52 -5.60
C VAL A 148 -16.03 6.56 -5.40
N ALA A 149 -15.34 6.68 -4.25
CA ALA A 149 -14.24 5.80 -3.90
C ALA A 149 -14.73 4.35 -3.79
N LEU A 150 -14.08 3.44 -4.51
CA LEU A 150 -14.39 2.02 -4.44
C LEU A 150 -13.54 1.31 -3.38
N VAL A 151 -12.32 1.80 -3.15
CA VAL A 151 -11.39 1.26 -2.17
C VAL A 151 -11.01 2.37 -1.21
N THR A 152 -11.07 2.11 0.09
CA THR A 152 -10.64 3.09 1.11
C THR A 152 -9.75 2.42 2.15
N ARG A 153 -8.68 3.08 2.58
CA ARG A 153 -7.84 2.68 3.71
C ARG A 153 -7.73 3.80 4.72
N TYR A 154 -7.90 3.49 6.00
CA TYR A 154 -7.79 4.48 7.07
C TYR A 154 -7.43 3.82 8.40
N ARG A 155 -6.90 4.62 9.34
CA ARG A 155 -6.55 4.18 10.69
C ARG A 155 -7.77 4.15 11.61
N ASN A 156 -7.85 3.15 12.48
CA ASN A 156 -8.79 3.07 13.58
C ASN A 156 -8.08 2.51 14.80
N GLY A 157 -7.58 3.39 15.66
CA GLY A 157 -6.62 3.04 16.70
C GLY A 157 -5.36 2.42 16.08
N ASP A 158 -4.98 1.26 16.60
CA ASP A 158 -3.80 0.52 16.12
C ASP A 158 -4.03 -0.24 14.82
N GLU A 159 -5.27 -0.30 14.33
CA GLU A 159 -5.66 -1.11 13.18
C GLU A 159 -5.82 -0.27 11.92
N MET A 160 -5.56 -0.90 10.77
CA MET A 160 -5.97 -0.35 9.50
C MET A 160 -7.31 -0.97 9.09
N VAL A 161 -8.25 -0.14 8.68
CA VAL A 161 -9.49 -0.57 8.04
C VAL A 161 -9.32 -0.44 6.54
N TRP A 162 -9.45 -1.56 5.83
CA TRP A 162 -9.48 -1.61 4.38
C TRP A 162 -10.86 -1.99 3.90
N ARG A 163 -11.50 -1.12 3.12
CA ARG A 163 -12.79 -1.38 2.48
C ARG A 163 -12.62 -1.55 0.98
N TYR A 164 -13.33 -2.52 0.44
CA TYR A 164 -13.52 -2.67 -1.00
C TYR A 164 -15.02 -2.77 -1.27
N GLY A 165 -15.62 -1.71 -1.81
CA GLY A 165 -17.07 -1.58 -1.91
C GLY A 165 -17.78 -1.87 -0.57
N PRO A 166 -18.68 -2.88 -0.50
CA PRO A 166 -19.39 -3.22 0.73
C PRO A 166 -18.53 -3.99 1.74
N TRP A 167 -17.40 -4.56 1.31
CA TRP A 167 -16.58 -5.42 2.14
C TRP A 167 -15.66 -4.60 3.03
N LYS A 168 -15.58 -4.96 4.31
CA LYS A 168 -14.73 -4.32 5.32
C LYS A 168 -13.79 -5.36 5.92
N ASN A 169 -12.50 -5.07 5.88
CA ASN A 169 -11.44 -5.82 6.54
C ASN A 169 -10.82 -4.98 7.65
N ARG A 170 -10.39 -5.64 8.73
CA ARG A 170 -9.57 -5.03 9.78
C ARG A 170 -8.21 -5.72 9.76
N LEU A 171 -7.17 -4.92 9.71
CA LEU A 171 -5.79 -5.36 9.62
C LEU A 171 -5.04 -4.93 10.86
N ARG A 172 -4.27 -5.86 11.43
CA ARG A 172 -3.32 -5.59 12.50
C ARG A 172 -1.93 -5.38 11.91
N ARG A 173 -1.14 -4.52 12.54
CA ARG A 173 0.26 -4.32 12.18
C ARG A 173 1.04 -5.59 12.53
N LEU A 174 1.94 -6.01 11.66
CA LEU A 174 2.90 -7.07 11.94
C LEU A 174 4.23 -6.47 12.38
N ALA A 175 4.93 -7.20 13.23
CA ALA A 175 6.34 -6.98 13.57
C ALA A 175 7.18 -8.01 12.81
N PRO A 176 8.49 -7.78 12.61
CA PRO A 176 9.38 -8.83 12.14
C PRO A 176 9.28 -10.03 13.09
N ALA A 177 9.42 -11.24 12.55
CA ALA A 177 9.60 -12.40 13.41
C ALA A 177 10.87 -12.19 14.24
N GLU A 178 10.84 -12.48 15.54
CA GLU A 178 12.07 -12.56 16.31
C GLU A 178 12.93 -13.66 15.69
N GLU A 179 14.18 -13.32 15.33
CA GLU A 179 15.15 -14.33 14.94
C GLU A 179 15.30 -15.27 16.14
N ALA A 180 15.00 -16.55 15.95
CA ALA A 180 15.32 -17.54 16.97
C ALA A 180 16.85 -17.65 17.02
N ASP A 181 17.44 -17.24 18.13
CA ASP A 181 18.85 -17.48 18.48
C ASP A 181 19.23 -18.96 18.37
#